data_AF-A0A970XW23-F1
#
_entry.id   AF-A0A970XW23-F1
#
_cell.length_a   1.000
_cell.length_b   1.000
_cell.length_c   1.000
_cell.angle_alpha   90.00
_cell.angle_beta   90.00
_cell.angle_gamma   90.00
#
_symmetry.space_group_name_H-M   'P 1'
#
loop_
_entity.id
_entity.type
_entity.pdbx_description
1 polymer ?
#
loop_
_entity_poly.entity_id
_entity_poly.type
_entity_poly.pdbx_seq_one_letter_code
_entity_poly.pdbx_strand_id
1 'polypeptide(L)' 'VKNGVIDRYKVRTASFCNWWAIEHAVLGNIVPDFPVINKSMNRSYAGNDL' A
#
# COMPACT_ATOMS: atom_id res chain seq x y z
N VAL A 1 -23.86 10.29 -0.59
CA VAL A 1 -25.10 9.58 -0.21
C VAL A 1 -26.25 10.25 -0.94
N LYS A 2 -27.05 9.50 -1.69
CA LYS A 2 -28.23 10.00 -2.43
C LYS A 2 -29.45 9.22 -1.92
N ASN A 3 -30.49 9.92 -1.48
CA ASN A 3 -31.69 9.33 -0.88
C ASN A 3 -31.40 8.33 0.26
N GLY A 4 -30.41 8.62 1.11
CA GLY A 4 -29.98 7.71 2.18
C GLY A 4 -29.11 6.53 1.74
N VAL A 5 -28.84 6.37 0.44
CA VAL A 5 -28.00 5.27 -0.10
C VAL A 5 -26.60 5.77 -0.45
N ILE A 6 -25.58 4.99 -0.09
CA ILE A 6 -24.20 5.23 -0.52
C ILE A 6 -24.04 4.71 -1.95
N ASP A 7 -23.93 5.61 -2.92
CA ASP A 7 -23.75 5.28 -4.34
C ASP A 7 -22.34 4.76 -4.66
N ARG A 8 -21.32 5.25 -3.94
CA ARG A 8 -19.93 4.78 -4.02
C ARG A 8 -19.20 5.03 -2.71
N TYR A 9 -18.40 4.06 -2.29
CA TYR A 9 -17.50 4.17 -1.15
C TYR A 9 -16.17 3.52 -1.50
N LYS A 10 -15.06 4.18 -1.18
CA LYS A 10 -13.71 3.63 -1.34
C LYS A 10 -12.88 4.02 -0.14
N VAL A 11 -12.42 3.04 0.62
CA VAL A 11 -11.41 3.24 1.65
C VAL A 11 -10.05 3.27 0.97
N ARG A 12 -9.17 4.18 1.41
CA ARG A 12 -7.76 4.15 1.04
C ARG A 12 -6.95 4.25 2.31
N THR A 13 -6.12 3.26 2.56
CA THR A 13 -5.19 3.31 3.67
C THR A 13 -3.91 4.03 3.26
N ALA A 14 -3.09 4.42 4.22
CA ALA A 14 -1.73 4.87 3.93
C ALA A 14 -0.97 3.82 3.10
N SER A 15 -1.28 2.52 3.30
CA SER A 15 -0.74 1.35 2.57
C SER A 15 -1.07 1.33 1.07
N PHE A 16 -2.26 1.79 0.70
CA PHE A 16 -2.65 1.93 -0.70
C PHE A 16 -1.86 3.05 -1.41
N CYS A 17 -1.66 4.19 -0.74
CA CYS A 17 -1.07 5.37 -1.38
C CYS A 17 0.44 5.22 -1.66
N ASN A 18 1.21 4.72 -0.69
CA ASN A 18 2.68 4.61 -0.81
C ASN A 18 3.16 3.24 -1.31
N TRP A 19 2.29 2.38 -1.84
CA TRP A 19 2.68 1.03 -2.28
C TRP A 19 3.82 1.07 -3.31
N TRP A 20 3.68 1.99 -4.26
CA TRP A 20 4.64 2.23 -5.35
C TRP A 20 6.03 2.67 -4.87
N ALA A 21 6.16 3.21 -3.66
CA ALA A 21 7.46 3.62 -3.14
C ALA A 21 8.42 2.43 -2.91
N ILE A 22 7.90 1.20 -2.84
CA ILE A 22 8.72 -0.02 -2.80
C ILE A 22 9.59 -0.16 -4.06
N GLU A 23 9.06 0.18 -5.25
CA GLU A 23 9.77 0.06 -6.52
C GLU A 23 11.02 0.94 -6.57
N HIS A 24 10.95 2.12 -5.96
CA HIS A 24 12.08 3.01 -5.85
C HIS A 24 13.07 2.56 -4.77
N ALA A 25 12.57 1.99 -3.67
CA ALA A 25 13.41 1.56 -2.54
C ALA A 25 14.25 0.31 -2.85
N VAL A 26 13.82 -0.55 -3.78
CA VAL A 26 14.57 -1.78 -4.14
C VAL A 26 15.75 -1.54 -5.07
N LEU A 27 15.84 -0.37 -5.72
CA LEU A 27 16.93 -0.08 -6.66
C LEU A 27 18.29 -0.08 -5.95
N GLY A 28 19.27 -0.77 -6.55
CA GLY A 28 20.62 -0.89 -6.00
C GLY A 28 20.80 -1.93 -4.89
N ASN A 29 19.75 -2.67 -4.52
CA ASN A 29 19.78 -3.74 -3.51
C ASN A 29 19.76 -5.14 -4.15
N ILE A 30 20.13 -6.18 -3.39
CA ILE A 30 20.02 -7.57 -3.84
C ILE A 30 18.63 -8.14 -3.55
N VAL A 31 18.22 -9.18 -4.29
CA VAL A 31 16.89 -9.82 -4.12
C VAL A 31 16.58 -10.20 -2.67
N PRO A 32 17.53 -10.75 -1.87
CA PRO A 32 17.30 -11.06 -0.46
C PRO A 32 17.00 -9.87 0.46
N ASP A 33 17.24 -8.61 0.05
CA ASP A 33 16.98 -7.42 0.88
C ASP A 33 15.50 -7.02 0.88
N PHE A 34 14.70 -7.55 -0.05
CA PHE A 34 13.29 -7.23 -0.20
C PHE A 34 12.47 -7.35 1.12
N PRO A 35 12.62 -8.39 1.95
CA PRO A 35 11.90 -8.50 3.21
C PRO A 35 12.22 -7.35 4.20
N VAL A 36 13.46 -6.88 4.24
CA VAL A 36 13.87 -5.78 5.14
C VAL A 36 13.30 -4.45 4.65
N ILE A 37 13.39 -4.20 3.34
CA ILE A 37 12.82 -3.01 2.70
C ILE A 37 11.31 -2.93 2.98
N ASN A 38 10.58 -4.02 2.74
CA ASN A 38 9.14 -4.06 2.97
C ASN A 38 8.78 -3.80 4.44
N LYS A 39 9.52 -4.40 5.38
CA LYS A 39 9.30 -4.21 6.82
C LYS A 39 9.57 -2.77 7.27
N SER A 40 10.59 -2.10 6.73
CA SER A 40 10.94 -0.73 7.08
C SER A 40 9.83 0.30 6.80
N MET A 41 8.92 -0.04 5.89
CA MET A 41 7.87 0.84 5.38
C MET A 41 6.53 0.68 6.12
N ASN A 42 6.44 -0.25 7.07
CA ASN A 42 5.23 -0.56 7.85
C ASN A 42 3.96 -0.68 6.99
N ARG A 43 4.08 -1.35 5.83
CA ARG A 43 2.95 -1.55 4.90
C ARG A 43 2.03 -2.65 5.39
N SER A 44 0.76 -2.52 5.06
CA SER A 44 -0.24 -3.58 5.21
C SER A 44 -0.71 -4.02 3.84
N TYR A 45 -0.50 -5.30 3.51
CA TYR A 45 -1.00 -5.92 2.28
C TYR A 45 -2.53 -5.89 2.25
N ALA A 46 -3.19 -6.32 3.34
CA ALA A 46 -4.64 -6.22 3.46
C ALA A 46 -5.13 -4.78 3.29
N GLY A 47 -4.41 -3.79 3.83
CA GLY A 47 -4.73 -2.37 3.65
C GLY A 47 -4.58 -1.86 2.21
N ASN A 48 -3.76 -2.52 1.38
CA ASN A 48 -3.54 -2.18 -0.02
C ASN A 48 -4.54 -2.86 -0.96
N ASP A 49 -5.05 -4.04 -0.59
CA ASP A 49 -5.98 -4.81 -1.42
C ASP A 49 -7.46 -4.39 -1.25
N LEU A 50 -7.76 -3.61 -0.19
CA LEU A 50 -9.08 -3.07 0.13
C LEU A 50 -9.59 -1.96 -0.81
#